data_AF-A0A949HX51-F1
#
_entry.id   AF-A0A949HX51-F1
#
_cell.length_a   1.000
_cell.length_b   1.000
_cell.length_c   1.000
_cell.angle_alpha   90.00
_cell.angle_beta   90.00
_cell.angle_gamma   90.00
#
_symmetry.space_group_name_H-M   'P 1'
#
loop_
_entity.id
_entity.type
_entity.pdbx_description
1 polymer ?
#
loop_
_entity_poly.entity_id
_entity_poly.type
_entity_poly.pdbx_seq_one_letter_code
_entity_poly.pdbx_strand_id
1 'polypeptide(L)'
;MSPRVVRWKRTKESERTVFQAYPSKKDPTRIAYYRHSAFEPKFRRLGGTWFLEITPTYHFTSDGKMPSKFRESFLSGIKRIEKNVAVTGSVLFWAHLLTARDLFSKTSPFITFSDLLEFPVEFGIHDDDWLAKAEPEEKELLQEVENAELPLIYYEG
;
A
#
# COMPACT_ATOMS: atom_id res chain seq x y z
N MET A 1 15.82 -17.29 0.61
CA MET A 1 14.62 -16.79 1.33
C MET A 1 13.45 -16.84 0.36
N SER A 2 12.34 -17.46 0.75
CA SER A 2 11.13 -17.54 -0.07
C SER A 2 10.37 -16.19 -0.06
N PRO A 3 9.57 -15.90 -1.10
CA PRO A 3 8.65 -14.76 -1.06
C PRO A 3 7.70 -14.86 0.13
N ARG A 4 7.40 -13.71 0.76
CA ARG A 4 6.36 -13.62 1.79
C ARG A 4 5.14 -12.94 1.19
N VAL A 5 4.03 -13.65 1.22
CA VAL A 5 2.72 -13.17 0.79
C VAL A 5 1.83 -13.03 2.03
N VAL A 6 1.13 -11.91 2.13
CA VAL A 6 0.13 -11.67 3.16
C VAL A 6 -1.22 -11.68 2.50
N ARG A 7 -2.10 -12.55 3.00
CA ARG A 7 -3.53 -12.52 2.67
C ARG A 7 -4.20 -11.52 3.57
N TRP A 8 -5.08 -10.73 2.99
CA TRP A 8 -5.85 -9.73 3.71
C TRP A 8 -7.23 -9.63 3.09
N LYS A 9 -8.19 -9.16 3.87
CA LYS A 9 -9.57 -9.02 3.42
C LYS A 9 -10.06 -7.62 3.72
N ARG A 10 -10.53 -6.93 2.67
CA ARG A 10 -11.36 -5.72 2.81
C ARG A 10 -12.82 -6.13 2.61
N THR A 11 -13.29 -6.07 1.36
CA THR A 11 -14.59 -6.59 0.93
C THR A 11 -14.45 -8.02 0.39
N LYS A 12 -13.41 -8.23 -0.45
CA LYS A 12 -12.99 -9.53 -0.98
C LYS A 12 -11.60 -9.89 -0.43
N GLU A 13 -11.27 -11.18 -0.48
CA GLU A 13 -9.92 -11.66 -0.15
C GLU A 13 -8.93 -11.21 -1.22
N SER A 14 -7.74 -10.80 -0.80
CA SER A 14 -6.68 -10.32 -1.67
C SER A 14 -5.32 -10.73 -1.11
N GLU A 15 -4.34 -10.86 -2.00
CA GLU A 15 -2.97 -11.21 -1.64
C GLU A 15 -2.03 -10.05 -1.95
N ARG A 16 -1.05 -9.82 -1.07
CA ARG A 16 0.06 -8.90 -1.33
C ARG A 16 1.39 -9.56 -1.03
N THR A 17 2.28 -9.55 -2.03
CA THR A 17 3.68 -9.94 -1.82
C THR A 17 4.40 -8.82 -1.07
N VAL A 18 4.68 -9.03 0.23
CA VAL A 18 5.36 -8.05 1.09
C VAL A 18 6.88 -8.19 1.07
N PHE A 19 7.39 -9.34 0.62
CA PHE A 19 8.81 -9.60 0.47
C PHE A 19 9.08 -10.50 -0.72
N GLN A 20 10.07 -10.15 -1.54
CA GLN A 20 10.47 -10.95 -2.70
C GLN A 20 11.96 -10.80 -3.00
N ALA A 21 12.62 -11.92 -3.33
CA ALA A 21 13.99 -11.96 -3.81
C ALA A 21 14.03 -11.85 -5.34
N TYR A 22 14.99 -11.09 -5.86
CA TYR A 22 15.18 -10.88 -7.29
C TYR A 22 16.54 -11.42 -7.74
N PRO A 23 16.58 -12.43 -8.64
CA PRO A 23 17.82 -12.97 -9.16
C PRO A 23 18.57 -11.96 -10.03
N SER A 24 19.88 -12.12 -10.14
CA SER A 24 20.71 -11.30 -11.03
C SER A 24 20.43 -11.63 -12.48
N LYS A 25 20.31 -10.58 -13.31
CA LYS A 25 20.19 -10.72 -14.77
C LYS A 25 21.43 -11.36 -15.40
N LYS A 26 22.60 -11.27 -14.75
CA LYS A 26 23.87 -11.83 -15.25
C LYS A 26 24.07 -13.28 -14.82
N ASP A 27 23.64 -13.62 -13.61
CA ASP A 27 23.78 -14.96 -13.02
C ASP A 27 22.52 -15.28 -12.20
N PRO A 28 21.55 -16.00 -12.76
CA PRO A 28 20.29 -16.29 -12.09
C PRO A 28 20.42 -17.11 -10.81
N THR A 29 21.57 -17.76 -10.57
CA THR A 29 21.84 -18.52 -9.33
C THR A 29 22.09 -17.60 -8.14
N ARG A 30 22.38 -16.32 -8.39
CA ARG A 30 22.65 -15.31 -7.35
C ARG A 30 21.48 -14.35 -7.22
N ILE A 31 21.15 -13.99 -5.98
CA ILE A 31 20.21 -12.92 -5.70
C ILE A 31 20.92 -11.57 -5.87
N ALA A 32 20.32 -10.68 -6.65
CA ALA A 32 20.80 -9.32 -6.84
C ALA A 32 20.33 -8.38 -5.73
N TYR A 33 19.06 -8.49 -5.35
CA TYR A 33 18.46 -7.69 -4.28
C TYR A 33 17.17 -8.33 -3.78
N TYR A 34 16.67 -7.82 -2.66
CA TYR A 34 15.36 -8.12 -2.11
C TYR A 34 14.52 -6.84 -2.07
N ARG A 35 13.24 -6.96 -2.39
CA ARG A 35 12.23 -5.90 -2.29
C ARG A 35 11.32 -6.20 -1.12
N HIS A 36 11.08 -5.18 -0.31
CA HIS A 36 10.16 -5.21 0.82
C HIS A 36 9.08 -4.15 0.60
N SER A 37 7.81 -4.51 0.78
CA SER A 37 6.74 -3.53 0.89
C SER A 37 6.96 -2.72 2.16
N ALA A 38 6.85 -1.39 2.07
CA ALA A 38 7.06 -0.47 3.18
C ALA A 38 6.05 0.69 3.11
N PHE A 39 6.07 1.55 4.13
CA PHE A 39 5.46 2.87 4.08
C PHE A 39 6.28 3.85 4.91
N GLU A 40 6.19 5.13 4.59
CA GLU A 40 6.73 6.24 5.38
C GLU A 40 5.60 6.79 6.27
N PRO A 41 5.69 6.65 7.60
CA PRO A 41 4.71 7.21 8.52
C PRO A 41 4.95 8.69 8.76
N LYS A 42 3.91 9.53 8.66
CA LYS A 42 3.96 10.92 9.12
C LYS A 42 2.78 11.23 10.03
N PHE A 43 3.07 11.60 11.27
CA PHE A 43 2.04 12.06 12.20
C PHE A 43 1.70 13.52 11.94
N ARG A 44 0.43 13.80 11.67
CA ARG A 44 -0.11 15.14 11.41
C ARG A 44 -1.11 15.51 12.49
N ARG A 45 -1.11 16.77 12.92
CA ARG A 45 -2.11 17.28 13.85
C ARG A 45 -3.03 18.25 13.13
N LEU A 46 -4.32 17.93 13.05
CA LEU A 46 -5.34 18.73 12.37
C LEU A 46 -6.53 18.90 13.32
N GLY A 47 -7.02 20.13 13.51
CA GLY A 47 -8.17 20.38 14.40
C GLY A 47 -7.95 19.90 15.85
N GLY A 48 -6.70 19.81 16.32
CA GLY A 48 -6.35 19.28 17.64
C GLY A 48 -6.16 17.75 17.69
N THR A 49 -6.59 17.01 16.67
CA THR A 49 -6.52 15.55 16.58
C THR A 49 -5.27 15.09 15.82
N TRP A 50 -4.69 13.95 16.23
CA TRP A 50 -3.56 13.32 15.55
C TRP A 50 -4.02 12.31 14.50
N PHE A 51 -3.39 12.36 13.33
CA PHE A 51 -3.61 11.48 12.19
C PHE A 51 -2.28 10.85 11.76
N LEU A 52 -2.32 9.61 11.29
CA LEU A 52 -1.20 8.99 10.61
C LEU A 52 -1.41 9.07 9.10
N GLU A 53 -0.57 9.85 8.43
CA GLU A 53 -0.44 9.84 6.98
C GLU A 53 0.39 8.61 6.57
N ILE A 54 -0.20 7.76 5.71
CA ILE A 54 0.44 6.57 5.15
C ILE A 54 0.92 6.89 3.75
N THR A 55 2.24 6.96 3.55
CA THR A 55 2.83 7.05 2.21
C THR A 55 3.48 5.71 1.84
N PRO A 56 2.84 4.86 1.01
CA PRO A 56 3.42 3.60 0.60
C PRO A 56 4.76 3.77 -0.12
N THR A 57 5.67 2.83 0.10
CA THR A 57 6.99 2.83 -0.53
C THR A 57 7.58 1.42 -0.55
N TYR A 58 8.82 1.30 -1.02
CA TYR A 58 9.56 0.04 -1.02
C TYR A 58 10.92 0.22 -0.35
N HIS A 59 11.31 -0.78 0.43
CA HIS A 59 12.67 -0.89 0.95
C HIS A 59 13.43 -1.96 0.16
N PHE A 60 14.65 -1.63 -0.27
CA PHE A 60 15.49 -2.54 -1.06
C PHE A 60 16.75 -2.89 -0.29
N THR A 61 17.07 -4.18 -0.21
CA THR A 61 18.24 -4.68 0.53
C THR A 61 19.09 -5.59 -0.33
N SER A 62 20.39 -5.68 -0.08
CA SER A 62 21.30 -6.58 -0.80
C SER A 62 21.31 -8.00 -0.23
N ASP A 63 21.06 -8.15 1.07
CA ASP A 63 21.17 -9.40 1.84
C ASP A 63 19.90 -9.72 2.65
N GLY A 64 18.82 -8.96 2.42
CA GLY A 64 17.58 -9.03 3.19
C GLY A 64 17.52 -8.09 4.40
N LYS A 65 18.63 -7.41 4.74
CA LYS A 65 18.74 -6.54 5.92
C LYS A 65 19.35 -5.18 5.60
N MET A 66 20.52 -5.16 4.99
CA MET A 66 21.28 -3.96 4.67
C MET A 66 20.73 -3.28 3.42
N PRO A 67 20.53 -1.95 3.43
CA PRO A 67 20.04 -1.22 2.28
C PRO A 67 20.92 -1.45 1.04
N SER A 68 20.27 -1.71 -0.10
CA SER A 68 20.99 -1.87 -1.37
C SER A 68 21.64 -0.56 -1.80
N LYS A 69 22.84 -0.65 -2.40
CA LYS A 69 23.52 0.50 -3.02
C LYS A 69 22.72 1.10 -4.19
N PHE A 70 21.86 0.30 -4.82
CA PHE A 70 21.04 0.70 -5.98
C PHE A 70 19.58 1.04 -5.60
N ARG A 71 19.28 1.18 -4.31
CA ARG A 71 17.91 1.38 -3.79
C ARG A 71 17.15 2.53 -4.46
N GLU A 72 17.82 3.65 -4.74
CA GLU A 72 17.20 4.84 -5.33
C GLU A 72 16.79 4.60 -6.77
N SER A 73 17.66 3.92 -7.54
CA SER A 73 17.33 3.50 -8.91
C SER A 73 16.16 2.54 -8.92
N PHE A 74 16.15 1.52 -8.06
CA PHE A 74 15.02 0.58 -7.95
C PHE A 74 13.72 1.25 -7.53
N LEU A 75 13.77 2.17 -6.56
CA LEU A 75 12.60 2.91 -6.09
C LEU A 75 12.05 3.84 -7.19
N SER A 76 12.93 4.51 -7.93
CA SER A 76 12.51 5.36 -9.05
C SER A 76 11.87 4.52 -10.18
N GLY A 77 12.45 3.35 -10.48
CA GLY A 77 11.92 2.43 -11.48
C GLY A 77 10.52 1.93 -11.14
N ILE A 78 10.29 1.47 -9.91
CA ILE A 78 8.97 0.97 -9.51
C ILE A 78 7.93 2.08 -9.46
N LYS A 79 8.27 3.28 -8.96
CA LYS A 79 7.36 4.43 -8.94
C LYS A 79 6.93 4.91 -10.33
N ARG A 80 7.73 4.66 -11.36
CA ARG A 80 7.39 5.01 -12.75
C ARG A 80 6.36 4.07 -13.38
N ILE A 81 6.30 2.82 -12.94
CA ILE A 81 5.43 1.79 -13.51
C ILE A 81 4.20 1.52 -12.62
N GLU A 82 4.26 1.90 -11.35
CA GLU A 82 3.18 1.68 -10.41
C GLU A 82 2.02 2.64 -10.71
N LYS A 83 0.86 2.05 -11.01
CA LYS A 83 -0.38 2.76 -11.33
C LYS A 83 -1.09 3.20 -10.04
N ASN A 84 -1.98 4.20 -10.16
CA ASN A 84 -2.70 4.75 -9.01
C ASN A 84 -3.48 3.68 -8.23
N VAL A 85 -4.09 2.71 -8.92
CA VAL A 85 -4.81 1.61 -8.26
C VAL A 85 -3.90 0.80 -7.34
N ALA A 86 -2.68 0.51 -7.79
CA ALA A 86 -1.71 -0.23 -6.98
C ALA A 86 -1.26 0.57 -5.75
N VAL A 87 -1.14 1.90 -5.88
CA VAL A 87 -0.85 2.81 -4.75
C VAL A 87 -2.02 2.81 -3.77
N THR A 88 -3.26 2.99 -4.23
CA THR A 88 -4.47 2.94 -3.40
C THR A 88 -4.59 1.61 -2.65
N GLY A 89 -4.39 0.49 -3.35
CA GLY A 89 -4.36 -0.83 -2.73
C GLY A 89 -3.26 -0.98 -1.67
N SER A 90 -2.12 -0.29 -1.85
CA SER A 90 -1.06 -0.25 -0.84
C SER A 90 -1.48 0.52 0.42
N VAL A 91 -2.13 1.68 0.26
CA VAL A 91 -2.64 2.47 1.38
C VAL A 91 -3.64 1.66 2.19
N LEU A 92 -4.62 1.05 1.50
CA LEU A 92 -5.65 0.21 2.12
C LEU A 92 -5.06 -0.99 2.85
N PHE A 93 -4.08 -1.67 2.25
CA PHE A 93 -3.39 -2.78 2.89
C PHE A 93 -2.70 -2.35 4.20
N TRP A 94 -1.99 -1.22 4.19
CA TRP A 94 -1.31 -0.72 5.39
C TRP A 94 -2.30 -0.26 6.45
N ALA A 95 -3.38 0.43 6.06
CA ALA A 95 -4.44 0.81 6.98
C ALA A 95 -5.05 -0.43 7.66
N HIS A 96 -5.40 -1.46 6.87
CA HIS A 96 -5.89 -2.74 7.39
C HIS A 96 -4.89 -3.38 8.36
N LEU A 97 -3.60 -3.44 8.01
CA LEU A 97 -2.60 -4.05 8.89
C LEU A 97 -2.42 -3.29 10.21
N LEU A 98 -2.56 -1.97 10.20
CA LEU A 98 -2.44 -1.12 11.39
C LEU A 98 -3.67 -1.21 12.31
N THR A 99 -4.86 -1.40 11.73
CA THR A 99 -6.13 -1.47 12.45
C THR A 99 -6.55 -2.89 12.81
N ALA A 100 -6.10 -3.91 12.07
CA ALA A 100 -6.48 -5.29 12.30
C ALA A 100 -6.19 -5.73 13.75
N ARG A 101 -7.20 -6.31 14.38
CA ARG A 101 -7.14 -6.92 15.70
C ARG A 101 -7.75 -8.31 15.64
N ASP A 102 -7.07 -9.26 16.27
CA ASP A 102 -7.56 -10.60 16.58
C ASP A 102 -7.43 -10.86 18.08
N LEU A 103 -7.91 -12.03 18.54
CA LEU A 103 -7.85 -12.43 19.95
C LEU A 103 -6.43 -12.54 20.51
N PHE A 104 -5.41 -12.56 19.64
CA PHE A 104 -4.00 -12.71 19.99
C PHE A 104 -3.20 -11.41 19.79
N SER A 105 -3.86 -10.35 19.31
CA SER A 105 -3.23 -9.10 18.97
C SER A 105 -2.83 -8.38 20.24
N LYS A 106 -1.52 -8.18 20.43
CA LYS A 106 -0.99 -7.35 21.51
C LYS A 106 -1.26 -5.89 21.16
N THR A 107 -2.27 -5.30 21.78
CA THR A 107 -2.52 -3.86 21.66
C THR A 107 -1.32 -3.10 22.26
N SER A 108 -0.77 -2.18 21.48
CA SER A 108 0.26 -1.26 22.00
C SER A 108 -0.38 -0.39 23.09
N PRO A 109 0.23 -0.27 24.27
CA PRO A 109 -0.28 0.60 25.33
C PRO A 109 -0.10 2.09 25.01
N PHE A 110 0.66 2.43 23.96
CA PHE A 110 1.02 3.81 23.64
C PHE A 110 0.24 4.39 22.46
N ILE A 111 -0.12 3.56 21.47
CA ILE A 111 -0.78 4.05 20.26
C ILE A 111 -1.70 2.99 19.66
N THR A 112 -2.89 3.43 19.29
CA THR A 112 -3.87 2.66 18.54
C THR A 112 -4.30 3.46 17.32
N PHE A 113 -4.63 2.76 16.24
CA PHE A 113 -5.12 3.36 15.01
C PHE A 113 -6.60 3.02 14.83
N SER A 114 -7.39 4.04 14.51
CA SER A 114 -8.76 3.89 14.00
C SER A 114 -8.75 3.62 12.50
N ASP A 115 -9.92 3.36 11.93
CA ASP A 115 -10.08 3.14 10.50
C ASP A 115 -9.55 4.31 9.64
N LEU A 116 -9.26 4.00 8.37
CA LEU A 116 -8.79 4.97 7.40
C LEU A 116 -9.83 6.07 7.24
N LEU A 117 -9.43 7.32 7.45
CA LEU A 117 -10.33 8.46 7.32
C LEU A 117 -10.53 8.83 5.86
N GLU A 118 -11.77 9.16 5.52
CA GLU A 118 -12.15 9.72 4.22
C GLU A 118 -12.50 11.19 4.39
N PHE A 119 -12.15 12.00 3.39
CA PHE A 119 -12.47 13.42 3.37
C PHE A 119 -13.30 13.71 2.12
N PRO A 120 -14.50 14.28 2.24
CA PRO A 120 -15.23 14.73 1.08
C PRO A 120 -14.45 15.89 0.43
N VAL A 121 -14.29 15.82 -0.89
CA VAL A 121 -13.67 16.89 -1.68
C VAL A 121 -14.74 17.41 -2.63
N GLU A 122 -14.99 18.73 -2.60
CA GLU A 122 -16.04 19.38 -3.42
C GLU A 122 -15.68 19.44 -4.92
N PHE A 123 -14.40 19.23 -5.23
CA PHE A 123 -13.88 19.24 -6.59
C PHE A 123 -12.93 18.05 -6.77
N GLY A 124 -13.15 17.29 -7.83
CA GLY A 124 -12.35 16.13 -8.19
C GLY A 124 -11.98 16.18 -9.66
N ILE A 125 -11.13 15.25 -10.07
CA ILE A 125 -10.96 14.94 -11.49
C ILE A 125 -12.20 14.13 -11.89
N HIS A 126 -12.80 14.42 -13.04
CA HIS A 126 -13.88 13.59 -13.56
C HIS A 126 -13.35 12.19 -13.86
N ASP A 127 -13.85 11.19 -13.14
CA ASP A 127 -13.35 9.82 -13.25
C ASP A 127 -13.49 9.26 -14.67
N ASP A 128 -14.52 9.65 -15.43
CA ASP A 128 -14.67 9.29 -16.84
C ASP A 128 -13.51 9.81 -17.71
N ASP A 129 -13.09 11.06 -17.51
CA ASP A 129 -11.96 11.67 -18.23
C ASP A 129 -10.62 11.06 -17.84
N TRP A 130 -10.52 10.60 -16.58
CA TRP A 130 -9.35 9.91 -16.05
C TRP A 130 -9.27 8.47 -16.57
N LEU A 131 -10.37 7.74 -16.50
CA LEU A 131 -10.54 6.38 -17.02
C LEU A 131 -10.32 6.33 -18.51
N ALA A 132 -10.78 7.32 -19.29
CA ALA A 132 -10.57 7.36 -20.74
C ALA A 132 -9.09 7.20 -21.13
N LYS A 133 -8.17 7.69 -20.30
CA LYS A 133 -6.71 7.63 -20.49
C LYS A 133 -6.05 6.40 -19.85
N ALA A 134 -6.78 5.61 -19.09
CA ALA A 134 -6.28 4.39 -18.47
C ALA A 134 -6.17 3.25 -19.49
N GLU A 135 -5.13 2.44 -19.35
CA GLU A 135 -4.99 1.19 -20.11
C GLU A 135 -6.14 0.22 -19.78
N PRO A 136 -6.52 -0.69 -20.70
CA PRO A 136 -7.66 -1.61 -20.50
C PRO A 136 -7.61 -2.38 -19.17
N GLU A 137 -6.44 -2.92 -18.81
CA GLU A 137 -6.23 -3.65 -17.54
C GLU A 137 -6.43 -2.76 -16.30
N GLU A 138 -6.16 -1.46 -16.41
CA GLU A 138 -6.36 -0.51 -15.30
C GLU A 138 -7.82 -0.11 -15.15
N LYS A 139 -8.58 -0.06 -16.26
CA LYS A 139 -10.02 0.17 -16.24
C LYS A 139 -10.76 -0.94 -15.50
N GLU A 140 -10.42 -2.20 -15.77
CA GLU A 140 -10.99 -3.36 -15.06
C GLU A 140 -10.71 -3.29 -13.55
N LEU A 141 -9.46 -2.99 -13.17
CA LEU A 141 -9.08 -2.84 -11.77
C LEU A 141 -9.78 -1.66 -11.07
N LEU A 142 -9.94 -0.52 -11.74
CA LEU A 142 -10.65 0.64 -11.19
C LEU A 142 -12.15 0.34 -10.99
N GLN A 143 -12.79 -0.31 -11.96
CA GLN A 143 -14.18 -0.74 -11.85
C GLN A 143 -14.36 -1.75 -10.70
N GLU A 144 -13.40 -2.65 -10.47
CA GLU A 144 -13.45 -3.56 -9.32
C GLU A 144 -13.33 -2.84 -7.97
N VAL A 145 -12.50 -1.78 -7.88
CA VAL A 145 -12.33 -0.98 -6.65
C VAL A 145 -13.56 -0.14 -6.35
N GLU A 146 -14.17 0.45 -7.38
CA GLU A 146 -15.38 1.26 -7.28
C GLU A 146 -16.60 0.41 -6.88
N ASN A 147 -16.77 -0.75 -7.51
CA ASN A 147 -17.84 -1.70 -7.16
C ASN A 147 -17.64 -2.37 -5.79
N ALA A 148 -16.44 -2.33 -5.23
CA ALA A 148 -16.16 -2.82 -3.89
C ALA A 148 -16.47 -1.74 -2.85
N GLU A 149 -17.66 -1.10 -2.91
CA GLU A 149 -18.14 -0.02 -2.02
C GLU A 149 -17.35 0.04 -0.71
N LEU A 150 -16.56 1.10 -0.56
CA LEU A 150 -16.05 1.49 0.75
C LEU A 150 -17.28 1.71 1.63
N PRO A 151 -17.40 1.07 2.81
CA PRO A 151 -18.53 1.34 3.68
C PRO A 151 -18.54 2.83 3.97
N LEU A 152 -19.54 3.52 3.43
CA LEU A 152 -19.87 4.90 3.76
C LEU A 152 -20.15 4.92 5.27
N ILE A 153 -19.13 5.26 6.06
CA ILE A 153 -19.32 5.50 7.48
C ILE A 153 -20.02 6.86 7.56
N TYR A 154 -21.35 6.86 7.52
CA TYR A 154 -22.13 8.01 7.93
C TYR A 154 -21.80 8.28 9.40
N TYR A 155 -21.12 9.38 9.68
CA TYR A 155 -21.10 9.93 11.03
C TYR A 155 -22.43 10.65 11.25
N GLU A 156 -23.36 10.01 11.97
CA GLU A 156 -24.37 10.74 12.73
C GLU A 156 -23.76 11.13 14.08
N GLY A 157 -23.71 12.43 14.36
CA GLY A 157 -23.20 13.02 15.59
C GLY A 157 -23.07 14.53 15.49
#